data_AF-A0A7V2PIA3-F1
#
_entry.id   AF-A0A7V2PIA3-F1
#
_cell.length_a   1.000
_cell.length_b   1.000
_cell.length_c   1.000
_cell.angle_alpha   90.00
_cell.angle_beta   90.00
_cell.angle_gamma   90.00
#
_symmetry.space_group_name_H-M   'P 1'
#
loop_
_entity.id
_entity.type
_entity.pdbx_description
1 polymer ?
#
loop_
_entity_poly.entity_id
_entity_poly.type
_entity_poly.pdbx_seq_one_letter_code
_entity_poly.pdbx_strand_id
1 'polypeptide(L)'
;PAIETALARFEEFREVKQEVTDLKEALETRKMVDRAKGLLMDERNMTEAEAFRRIQRLSMNYRKPMREVAEAIILAHQISDNA
;
A
#
# COMPACT_ATOMS: atom_id res chain seq x y z
N PRO A 1 -33.26 15.12 -23.88
CA PRO A 1 -32.00 15.90 -23.94
C PRO A 1 -31.41 16.31 -22.57
N ALA A 2 -32.19 16.58 -21.52
CA ALA A 2 -31.62 16.95 -20.20
C ALA A 2 -31.14 15.74 -19.37
N ILE A 3 -31.88 14.63 -19.40
CA ILE A 3 -31.57 13.41 -18.63
C ILE A 3 -30.28 12.75 -19.13
N GLU A 4 -30.08 12.72 -20.44
CA GLU A 4 -28.90 12.13 -21.08
C GLU A 4 -27.61 12.88 -20.70
N THR A 5 -27.63 14.22 -20.76
CA THR A 5 -26.52 15.05 -20.29
C THR A 5 -26.29 14.93 -18.78
N ALA A 6 -27.34 14.80 -17.98
CA ALA A 6 -27.21 14.59 -16.53
C ALA A 6 -26.57 13.23 -16.21
N LEU A 7 -26.93 12.18 -16.96
CA LEU A 7 -26.35 10.85 -16.79
C LEU A 7 -24.87 10.82 -17.16
N ALA A 8 -24.50 11.39 -18.31
CA ALA A 8 -23.09 11.48 -18.74
C ALA A 8 -22.21 12.21 -17.71
N ARG A 9 -22.68 13.35 -17.19
CA ARG A 9 -21.96 14.10 -16.14
C ARG A 9 -21.84 13.32 -14.83
N PHE A 10 -22.84 12.50 -14.50
CA PHE A 10 -22.79 11.66 -13.30
C PHE A 10 -21.76 10.53 -13.45
N GLU A 11 -21.66 9.92 -14.63
CA GLU A 11 -20.66 8.90 -14.93
C GLU A 11 -19.24 9.47 -14.86
N GLU A 12 -18.98 10.61 -15.51
CA GLU A 12 -17.70 11.32 -15.42
C GLU A 12 -17.32 11.64 -13.96
N PHE A 13 -18.28 12.16 -13.17
CA PHE A 13 -18.04 12.44 -11.76
C PHE A 13 -17.69 11.18 -10.96
N ARG A 14 -18.37 10.06 -11.26
CA ARG A 14 -18.11 8.78 -10.60
C ARG A 14 -16.72 8.25 -10.95
N GLU A 15 -16.29 8.37 -12.20
CA GLU A 15 -14.96 7.96 -12.66
C GLU A 15 -13.87 8.77 -11.95
N VAL A 16 -13.97 10.09 -11.92
CA VAL A 16 -13.01 10.95 -11.21
C VAL A 16 -12.97 10.62 -9.72
N LYS A 17 -14.13 10.36 -9.10
CA LYS A 17 -14.19 9.97 -7.69
C LYS A 17 -13.52 8.62 -7.44
N GLN A 18 -13.64 7.67 -8.37
CA GLN A 18 -12.96 6.39 -8.28
C GLN A 18 -11.44 6.59 -8.41
N GLU A 19 -10.98 7.37 -9.38
CA GLU A 19 -9.55 7.67 -9.57
C GLU A 19 -8.93 8.31 -8.32
N VAL A 20 -9.63 9.28 -7.70
CA VAL A 20 -9.18 9.88 -6.43
C VAL A 20 -9.07 8.84 -5.31
N THR A 21 -9.97 7.86 -5.28
CA THR A 21 -9.95 6.79 -4.28
C THR A 21 -8.77 5.86 -4.52
N ASP A 22 -8.57 5.40 -5.76
CA ASP A 22 -7.47 4.51 -6.14
C ASP A 22 -6.11 5.16 -5.89
N LEU A 23 -5.96 6.44 -6.20
CA LEU A 23 -4.74 7.21 -5.94
C LEU A 23 -4.45 7.33 -4.44
N LYS A 24 -5.48 7.55 -3.62
CA LYS A 24 -5.33 7.59 -2.16
C LYS A 24 -4.88 6.22 -1.62
N GLU A 25 -5.47 5.14 -2.10
CA GLU A 25 -5.10 3.79 -1.69
C GLU A 25 -3.66 3.42 -2.10
N ALA A 26 -3.24 3.81 -3.31
CA ALA A 26 -1.88 3.64 -3.78
C ALA A 26 -0.87 4.42 -2.93
N LEU A 27 -1.20 5.66 -2.55
CA LEU A 27 -0.35 6.48 -1.70
C LEU A 27 -0.20 5.89 -0.29
N GLU A 28 -1.31 5.45 0.31
CA GLU A 28 -1.26 4.81 1.63
C GLU A 28 -0.48 3.49 1.59
N THR A 29 -0.64 2.71 0.52
CA THR A 29 0.16 1.49 0.31
C THR A 29 1.65 1.81 0.24
N ARG A 30 2.04 2.86 -0.51
CA ARG A 30 3.44 3.30 -0.59
C ARG A 30 3.98 3.70 0.78
N LYS A 31 3.23 4.48 1.57
CA LYS A 31 3.64 4.86 2.94
C LYS A 31 3.88 3.66 3.83
N MET A 32 3.01 2.65 3.79
CA MET A 32 3.17 1.44 4.59
C MET A 32 4.41 0.65 4.15
N VAL A 33 4.63 0.48 2.85
CA VAL A 33 5.80 -0.22 2.31
C VAL A 33 7.10 0.52 2.66
N ASP A 34 7.13 1.84 2.52
CA ASP A 34 8.31 2.65 2.87
C ASP A 34 8.64 2.56 4.37
N ARG A 35 7.61 2.57 5.24
CA ARG A 35 7.80 2.35 6.67
C ARG A 35 8.34 0.96 6.98
N ALA A 36 7.75 -0.09 6.40
CA ALA A 36 8.22 -1.46 6.59
C ALA A 36 9.66 -1.66 6.09
N LYS A 37 10.06 -0.98 4.99
CA LYS A 37 11.47 -0.98 4.55
C LYS A 37 12.38 -0.38 5.60
N GLY A 38 12.05 0.80 6.14
CA GLY A 38 12.85 1.45 7.18
C GLY A 38 13.10 0.53 8.38
N LEU A 39 12.06 -0.14 8.87
CA LEU A 39 12.18 -1.12 9.96
C LEU A 39 13.13 -2.28 9.61
N LEU A 40 12.99 -2.86 8.42
CA LEU A 40 13.88 -3.93 7.98
C LEU A 40 15.32 -3.46 7.80
N MET A 41 15.52 -2.21 7.36
CA MET A 41 16.85 -1.62 7.23
C MET A 41 17.50 -1.50 8.61
N ASP A 42 16.78 -0.95 9.59
CA ASP A 42 17.28 -0.70 10.94
C ASP A 42 17.52 -2.01 11.73
N GLU A 43 16.57 -2.95 11.72
CA GLU A 43 16.67 -4.19 12.50
C GLU A 43 17.64 -5.22 11.90
N ARG A 44 17.72 -5.28 10.56
CA ARG A 44 18.41 -6.35 9.84
C ARG A 44 19.63 -5.86 9.07
N ASN A 45 20.01 -4.59 9.22
CA ASN A 45 21.08 -3.94 8.45
C ASN A 45 20.95 -4.15 6.94
N MET A 46 19.70 -4.12 6.44
CA MET A 46 19.43 -4.27 5.00
C MET A 46 19.57 -2.93 4.29
N THR A 47 19.99 -2.96 3.03
CA THR A 47 19.79 -1.82 2.12
C THR A 47 18.32 -1.67 1.75
N GLU A 48 17.91 -0.48 1.29
CA GLU A 48 16.54 -0.24 0.83
C GLU A 48 16.11 -1.25 -0.26
N ALA A 49 17.00 -1.55 -1.20
CA ALA A 49 16.74 -2.50 -2.28
C ALA A 49 16.56 -3.94 -1.77
N GLU A 50 17.30 -4.35 -0.74
CA GLU A 50 17.15 -5.65 -0.10
C GLU A 50 15.85 -5.75 0.69
N ALA A 51 15.51 -4.72 1.46
CA ALA A 51 14.27 -4.62 2.21
C ALA A 51 13.06 -4.68 1.26
N PHE A 52 13.06 -3.90 0.18
CA PHE A 52 11.99 -3.93 -0.82
C PHE A 52 11.84 -5.32 -1.46
N ARG A 53 12.95 -5.91 -1.90
CA ARG A 53 12.94 -7.27 -2.46
C ARG A 53 12.45 -8.30 -1.45
N ARG A 54 12.73 -8.12 -0.16
CA ARG A 54 12.24 -9.01 0.90
C ARG A 54 10.72 -8.93 1.02
N ILE A 55 10.15 -7.73 1.09
CA ILE A 55 8.69 -7.52 1.12
C ILE A 55 8.04 -8.13 -0.13
N GLN A 56 8.62 -7.89 -1.31
CA GLN A 56 8.12 -8.45 -2.57
C GLN A 56 8.11 -9.98 -2.56
N ARG A 57 9.20 -10.62 -2.11
CA ARG A 57 9.25 -12.09 -2.00
C ARG A 57 8.21 -12.63 -1.02
N LEU A 58 7.98 -11.96 0.11
CA LEU A 58 6.96 -12.36 1.08
C LEU A 58 5.56 -12.23 0.47
N SER A 59 5.28 -11.13 -0.23
CA SER A 59 4.04 -10.94 -0.99
C SER A 59 3.77 -12.09 -1.97
N MET A 60 4.77 -12.48 -2.76
CA MET A 60 4.66 -13.59 -3.71
C MET A 60 4.46 -14.94 -3.02
N ASN A 61 5.25 -15.23 -1.98
CA ASN A 61 5.23 -16.51 -1.28
C ASN A 61 3.89 -16.75 -0.56
N TYR A 62 3.33 -15.71 0.03
CA TYR A 62 2.06 -15.79 0.76
C TYR A 62 0.84 -15.40 -0.09
N ARG A 63 1.05 -15.02 -1.36
CA ARG A 63 0.01 -14.51 -2.28
C ARG A 63 -0.82 -13.39 -1.65
N LYS A 64 -0.15 -12.50 -0.92
CA LYS A 64 -0.76 -11.35 -0.24
C LYS A 64 -0.35 -10.04 -0.90
N PRO A 65 -1.22 -9.02 -0.91
CA PRO A 65 -0.84 -7.69 -1.38
C PRO A 65 0.36 -7.14 -0.62
N MET A 66 1.20 -6.33 -1.29
CA MET A 66 2.37 -5.68 -0.68
C MET A 66 2.03 -4.89 0.58
N ARG A 67 0.85 -4.25 0.61
CA ARG A 67 0.33 -3.51 1.76
C ARG A 67 0.17 -4.40 2.99
N GLU A 68 -0.52 -5.53 2.84
CA GLU A 68 -0.78 -6.47 3.94
C GLU A 68 0.53 -7.03 4.51
N VAL A 69 1.50 -7.33 3.64
CA VAL A 69 2.83 -7.79 4.06
C VAL A 69 3.58 -6.70 4.83
N ALA A 70 3.51 -5.44 4.36
CA ALA A 70 4.14 -4.31 5.05
C ALA A 70 3.51 -4.06 6.42
N GLU A 71 2.18 -4.10 6.52
CA GLU A 71 1.45 -3.99 7.79
C GLU A 71 1.83 -5.11 8.77
N ALA A 72 1.96 -6.35 8.29
CA ALA A 72 2.39 -7.48 9.11
C ALA A 72 3.82 -7.30 9.65
N ILE A 73 4.74 -6.76 8.85
CA ILE A 73 6.11 -6.46 9.30
C ILE A 73 6.10 -5.38 10.39
N ILE A 74 5.35 -4.30 10.17
CA ILE A 74 5.22 -3.20 11.14
C ILE A 74 4.65 -3.71 12.46
N LEU A 75 3.61 -4.55 12.40
CA LEU A 75 2.99 -5.13 13.60
C LEU A 75 3.97 -6.04 14.35
N ALA A 76 4.71 -6.90 13.64
CA ALA A 76 5.69 -7.81 14.25
C ALA A 76 6.81 -7.03 14.96
N HIS A 77 7.27 -5.93 14.38
CA HIS A 77 8.24 -5.03 15.00
C HIS A 77 7.68 -4.40 16.28
N GLN A 78 6.46 -3.85 16.23
CA GLN A 78 5.80 -3.26 17.40
C GLN A 78 5.63 -4.25 18.56
N ILE A 79 5.39 -5.54 18.28
CA ILE A 79 5.31 -6.56 19.34
C ILE A 79 6.70 -6.82 19.95
N SER A 80 7.75 -6.82 19.13
CA SER A 80 9.13 -7.09 19.57
C SER A 80 9.73 -5.95 20.38
N ASP A 81 9.36 -4.70 20.07
CA ASP A 81 9.81 -3.51 20.80
C ASP A 81 9.13 -3.33 22.17
N ASN A 82 7.94 -3.89 22.35
CA ASN A 82 7.15 -3.77 23.58
C ASN A 82 7.35 -4.94 24.56
N ALA A 83 8.24 -5.88 24.24
CA ALA A 83 8.57 -7.07 25.04
C ALA A 83 9.93 -6.91 25.72
#